data_AF-A0AAD4YZ27-F1
#
_entry.id   AF-A0AAD4YZ27-F1
#
_cell.length_a   1.000
_cell.length_b   1.000
_cell.length_c   1.000
_cell.angle_alpha   90.00
_cell.angle_beta   90.00
_cell.angle_gamma   90.00
#
_symmetry.space_group_name_H-M   'P 1'
#
loop_
_entity.id
_entity.type
_entity.pdbx_description
1 polymer ?
#
loop_
_entity_poly.entity_id
_entity_poly.type
_entity_poly.pdbx_seq_one_letter_code
_entity_poly.pdbx_strand_id
1 'polypeptide(L)'
;MSPSKDANLTQSEVKRDMDDGEGAQLMKLSIGTPPHDIYAVADTSSTLLWTQCEPCPGCYKQKNPKFDPKKSSTFRLLPCDAPEFTAGVVARETVTLTSTSGKPKP
;
A
#
# COMPACT_ATOMS: atom_id res chain seq x y z
N MET A 1 -5.99 21.23 -19.42
CA MET A 1 -6.45 19.82 -19.39
C MET A 1 -5.75 19.03 -20.48
N SER A 2 -4.86 18.12 -20.10
CA SER A 2 -4.42 17.02 -20.96
C SER A 2 -4.59 15.74 -20.15
N PRO A 3 -5.31 14.72 -20.65
CA PRO A 3 -5.50 13.48 -19.91
C PRO A 3 -4.18 12.70 -19.91
N SER A 4 -3.67 12.41 -18.72
CA SER A 4 -2.53 11.51 -18.53
C SER A 4 -2.94 10.12 -19.00
N LYS A 5 -2.37 9.69 -20.13
CA LYS A 5 -2.47 8.34 -20.65
C LYS A 5 -1.62 7.43 -19.76
N ASP A 6 -2.23 6.77 -18.79
CA ASP A 6 -1.63 5.61 -18.12
C ASP A 6 -2.75 4.63 -17.74
N ALA A 7 -3.43 4.10 -18.75
CA ALA A 7 -4.18 2.86 -18.59
C ALA A 7 -3.18 1.71 -18.75
N ASN A 8 -2.89 1.02 -17.64
CA ASN A 8 -2.04 -0.17 -17.50
C ASN A 8 -0.61 0.08 -16.97
N LEU A 9 -0.51 0.54 -15.72
CA LEU A 9 0.73 0.54 -14.94
C LEU A 9 0.98 -0.87 -14.38
N THR A 10 2.16 -1.44 -14.67
CA THR A 10 2.50 -2.78 -14.17
C THR A 10 2.83 -2.72 -12.67
N GLN A 11 2.55 -3.81 -11.95
CA GLN A 11 2.72 -3.86 -10.49
C GLN A 11 4.16 -3.62 -10.01
N SER A 12 5.15 -3.93 -10.85
CA SER A 12 6.57 -3.79 -10.52
C SER A 12 7.15 -2.41 -10.78
N GLU A 13 6.42 -1.52 -11.45
CA GLU A 13 6.96 -0.24 -11.90
C GLU A 13 6.84 0.83 -10.82
N VAL A 14 7.94 1.54 -10.64
CA VAL A 14 8.03 2.63 -9.69
C VAL A 14 7.74 3.95 -10.41
N LYS A 15 6.70 4.66 -9.98
CA LYS A 15 6.28 5.92 -10.59
C LYS A 15 6.59 7.10 -9.66
N ARG A 16 6.91 8.27 -10.22
CA ARG A 16 6.95 9.50 -9.43
C ARG A 16 5.56 10.11 -9.39
N ASP A 17 5.06 10.39 -8.19
CA ASP A 17 3.93 11.29 -8.04
C ASP A 17 4.43 12.74 -8.09
N MET A 18 3.72 13.59 -8.82
CA MET A 18 4.00 15.03 -8.89
C MET A 18 2.82 15.87 -8.39
N ASP A 19 1.73 15.22 -7.94
CA ASP A 19 0.48 15.90 -7.53
C ASP A 19 0.65 16.67 -6.20
N ASP A 20 1.53 16.21 -5.31
CA ASP A 20 1.75 16.78 -3.97
C ASP A 20 3.03 17.64 -3.84
N GLY A 21 3.69 18.00 -4.95
CA GLY A 21 4.86 18.90 -4.97
C GLY A 21 6.17 18.30 -4.42
N GLU A 22 6.08 17.18 -3.70
CA GLU A 22 7.20 16.36 -3.27
C GLU A 22 7.20 15.09 -4.13
N GLY A 23 8.29 14.87 -4.89
CA GLY A 23 8.39 13.80 -5.89
C GLY A 23 8.45 12.40 -5.28
N ALA A 24 7.35 11.93 -4.69
CA ALA A 24 7.26 10.66 -4.00
C ALA A 24 7.43 9.49 -4.96
N GLN A 25 8.20 8.49 -4.53
CA GLN A 25 8.45 7.28 -5.30
C GLN A 25 7.35 6.24 -4.98
N LEU A 26 6.33 6.16 -5.83
CA LEU A 26 5.18 5.26 -5.69
C LEU A 26 5.47 3.88 -6.25
N MET A 27 5.11 2.84 -5.49
CA MET A 27 5.12 1.45 -5.91
C MET A 27 3.70 0.88 -5.86
N LYS A 28 3.35 0.07 -6.85
CA LYS A 28 2.11 -0.69 -6.85
C LYS A 28 2.32 -2.01 -6.10
N LEU A 29 1.41 -2.34 -5.20
CA LEU A 29 1.42 -3.58 -4.42
C LEU A 29 0.01 -4.12 -4.30
N SER A 30 -0.16 -5.39 -3.96
CA SER A 30 -1.49 -5.95 -3.66
C SER A 30 -1.57 -6.31 -2.18
N ILE A 31 -2.70 -6.00 -1.56
CA ILE A 31 -2.99 -6.29 -0.15
C ILE A 31 -4.26 -7.13 -0.03
N GLY A 32 -4.28 -8.06 0.92
CA GLY A 32 -5.47 -8.85 1.27
C GLY A 32 -5.69 -10.11 0.44
N THR A 33 -6.72 -10.86 0.85
CA THR A 33 -7.21 -12.06 0.13
C THR A 33 -8.74 -11.98 -0.01
N PRO A 34 -9.29 -11.82 -1.23
CA PRO A 34 -8.60 -11.76 -2.52
C PRO A 34 -7.71 -10.50 -2.66
N PRO A 35 -6.65 -10.53 -3.49
CA PRO A 35 -5.72 -9.41 -3.64
C PRO A 35 -6.39 -8.14 -4.16
N HIS A 36 -6.10 -7.02 -3.51
CA HIS A 36 -6.53 -5.69 -3.91
C HIS A 36 -5.32 -4.78 -4.15
N ASP A 37 -5.27 -4.12 -5.31
CA ASP A 37 -4.15 -3.26 -5.66
C ASP A 37 -4.19 -1.91 -4.92
N ILE A 38 -3.06 -1.53 -4.32
CA ILE A 38 -2.84 -0.21 -3.74
C ILE A 38 -1.52 0.38 -4.25
N TYR A 39 -1.37 1.70 -4.11
CA TYR A 39 -0.11 2.39 -4.34
C TYR A 39 0.41 2.91 -3.01
N ALA A 40 1.67 2.64 -2.71
CA ALA A 40 2.33 3.13 -1.51
C ALA A 40 3.62 3.87 -1.86
N VAL A 41 4.03 4.78 -0.98
CA VAL A 41 5.33 5.46 -1.06
C VAL A 41 6.42 4.48 -0.61
N ALA A 42 7.47 4.36 -1.41
CA ALA A 42 8.67 3.60 -1.06
C ALA A 42 9.57 4.45 -0.16
N ASP A 43 9.49 4.21 1.15
CA ASP A 43 10.35 4.82 2.15
C ASP A 43 11.35 3.78 2.67
N THR A 44 12.63 3.93 2.31
CA THR A 44 13.70 3.00 2.70
C THR A 44 14.21 3.24 4.12
N SER A 45 13.77 4.31 4.78
CA SER A 45 14.27 4.73 6.08
C SER A 45 13.39 4.25 7.25
N SER A 46 12.24 3.62 6.97
CA SER A 46 11.31 3.11 7.97
C SER A 46 11.20 1.58 7.96
N THR A 47 10.81 1.01 9.10
CA THR A 47 10.57 -0.44 9.29
C THR A 47 9.09 -0.82 9.17
N LEU A 48 8.20 0.16 8.99
CA LEU A 48 6.76 0.00 9.08
C LEU A 48 6.09 0.21 7.71
N LEU A 49 5.31 -0.78 7.28
CA LEU A 49 4.33 -0.60 6.20
C LEU A 49 3.00 -0.15 6.78
N TRP A 50 2.43 0.93 6.25
CA TRP A 50 1.13 1.43 6.68
C TRP A 50 0.23 1.77 5.48
N THR A 51 -1.08 1.65 5.67
CA THR A 51 -2.09 2.08 4.69
C THR A 51 -3.34 2.58 5.41
N GLN A 52 -4.06 3.51 4.79
CA GLN A 52 -5.36 3.96 5.27
C GLN A 52 -6.41 2.86 5.04
N CYS A 53 -7.12 2.46 6.09
CA CYS A 53 -8.13 1.40 6.04
C CYS A 53 -9.53 1.86 6.48
N GLU A 54 -10.58 1.14 6.08
CA GLU A 54 -11.96 1.42 6.49
C GLU A 54 -12.34 0.76 7.84
N PRO A 55 -13.16 1.40 8.68
CA PRO A 55 -13.62 2.79 8.58
C PRO A 55 -12.51 3.77 8.97
N CYS A 56 -12.45 4.91 8.29
CA CYS A 56 -11.37 5.88 8.51
C CYS A 56 -11.88 7.26 8.98
N PRO A 57 -12.04 7.47 10.30
CA PRO A 57 -12.35 8.78 10.85
C PRO A 57 -11.12 9.68 10.74
N GLY A 58 -11.17 10.72 9.91
CA GLY A 58 -10.07 11.69 9.76
C GLY A 58 -8.99 11.32 8.74
N CYS A 59 -9.26 10.40 7.82
CA CYS A 59 -8.37 10.08 6.70
C CYS A 59 -7.94 11.33 5.91
N TYR A 60 -6.69 11.40 5.48
CA TYR A 60 -6.28 12.33 4.44
C TYR A 60 -6.92 11.93 3.10
N LYS A 61 -7.06 12.91 2.20
CA LYS A 61 -7.57 12.69 0.85
C LYS A 61 -6.57 11.86 0.07
N GLN A 62 -6.88 10.59 -0.13
CA GLN A 62 -6.12 9.70 -1.02
C GLN A 62 -6.89 9.48 -2.31
N LYS A 63 -6.15 9.41 -3.42
CA LYS A 63 -6.69 9.15 -4.77
C LYS A 63 -7.09 7.69 -4.97
N ASN A 64 -6.39 6.78 -4.30
CA ASN A 64 -6.57 5.34 -4.39
C ASN A 64 -7.59 4.84 -3.36
N PRO A 65 -8.28 3.72 -3.65
CA PRO A 65 -9.22 3.11 -2.71
C PRO A 65 -8.52 2.71 -1.40
N LYS A 66 -9.24 2.86 -0.29
CA LYS A 66 -8.78 2.45 1.03
C LYS A 66 -8.87 0.94 1.14
N PHE A 67 -7.99 0.35 1.93
CA PHE A 67 -8.10 -1.06 2.25
C PHE A 67 -9.31 -1.30 3.17
N ASP A 68 -10.19 -2.26 2.86
CA ASP A 68 -11.26 -2.69 3.77
C ASP A 68 -10.85 -4.01 4.44
N PRO A 69 -10.47 -3.99 5.73
CA PRO A 69 -10.06 -5.18 6.47
C PRO A 69 -11.12 -6.28 6.47
N LYS A 70 -12.41 -5.91 6.39
CA LYS A 70 -13.53 -6.87 6.44
C LYS A 70 -13.65 -7.69 5.16
N LYS A 71 -13.05 -7.21 4.06
CA LYS A 71 -13.08 -7.89 2.75
C LYS A 71 -11.91 -8.86 2.56
N SER A 72 -10.98 -8.94 3.51
CA SER A 72 -9.82 -9.82 3.42
C SER A 72 -9.91 -11.01 4.38
N SER A 73 -9.78 -12.23 3.85
CA SER A 73 -9.76 -13.44 4.68
C SER A 73 -8.46 -13.64 5.46
N THR A 74 -7.38 -12.93 5.07
CA THR A 74 -6.05 -13.02 5.70
C THR A 74 -5.77 -11.93 6.72
N PHE A 75 -6.65 -10.93 6.84
CA PHE A 75 -6.53 -9.87 7.85
C PHE A 75 -6.58 -10.43 9.28
N ARG A 76 -5.61 -10.09 10.12
CA ARG A 76 -5.61 -10.43 11.55
C ARG A 76 -5.17 -9.24 12.39
N LEU A 77 -6.07 -8.76 13.25
CA LEU A 77 -5.74 -7.75 14.25
C LEU A 77 -4.66 -8.28 15.21
N LEU A 78 -3.63 -7.49 15.46
CA LEU A 78 -2.60 -7.84 16.45
C LEU A 78 -2.89 -7.11 17.78
N PRO A 79 -2.67 -7.77 18.93
CA PRO A 79 -2.84 -7.14 20.22
C PRO A 79 -1.85 -5.98 20.41
N CYS A 80 -2.25 -4.96 21.15
CA CYS A 80 -1.50 -3.70 21.36
C CYS A 80 -0.22 -3.84 22.20
N ASP A 81 0.18 -5.06 22.54
CA ASP A 81 1.42 -5.33 23.28
C ASP A 81 2.67 -5.20 22.38
N ALA A 82 2.49 -4.79 21.12
CA ALA A 82 3.57 -4.50 20.20
C ALA A 82 4.36 -3.27 20.68
N PRO A 83 5.70 -3.34 20.76
CA PRO A 83 6.55 -2.25 21.27
C PRO A 83 6.65 -1.03 20.34
N GLU A 84 5.88 -1.00 19.24
CA GLU A 84 5.91 0.11 18.27
C GLU A 84 4.82 1.14 18.57
N PHE A 85 5.25 2.36 18.89
CA PHE A 85 4.37 3.52 19.07
C PHE A 85 3.74 3.91 17.72
N THR A 86 2.57 3.35 17.41
CA THR A 86 1.80 3.73 16.23
C THR A 86 0.49 4.40 16.63
N ALA A 87 0.16 5.52 15.99
CA ALA A 87 -1.18 6.08 16.06
C ALA A 87 -2.06 5.31 15.06
N GLY A 88 -2.67 4.21 15.51
CA GLY A 88 -3.51 3.39 14.64
C GLY A 88 -3.72 1.96 15.12
N VAL A 89 -4.04 1.09 14.17
CA VAL A 89 -4.27 -0.33 14.37
C VAL A 89 -3.09 -1.11 13.77
N VAL A 90 -2.46 -1.97 14.57
CA VAL A 90 -1.45 -2.92 14.10
C VAL A 90 -2.13 -4.22 13.70
N ALA A 91 -1.84 -4.71 12.51
CA ALA A 91 -2.44 -5.92 11.98
C ALA A 91 -1.45 -6.68 11.10
N ARG A 92 -1.69 -7.99 10.97
CA ARG A 92 -1.06 -8.84 9.97
C ARG A 92 -1.98 -8.94 8.76
N GLU A 93 -1.41 -8.83 7.57
CA GLU A 93 -2.09 -8.99 6.31
C GLU A 93 -1.14 -9.56 5.24
N THR A 94 -1.68 -10.19 4.21
CA THR A 94 -0.95 -10.64 3.02
C THR A 94 -0.66 -9.44 2.13
N VAL A 95 0.61 -9.18 1.87
CA VAL A 95 1.09 -8.14 0.95
C VAL A 95 1.93 -8.80 -0.13
N THR A 96 1.64 -8.47 -1.39
CA THR A 96 2.34 -9.01 -2.57
C THR A 96 3.05 -7.90 -3.32
N LEU A 97 4.37 -8.08 -3.51
CA LEU A 97 5.18 -7.29 -4.41
C LEU A 97 5.56 -8.18 -5.60
N THR A 98 5.20 -7.76 -6.80
CA THR A 98 5.52 -8.50 -8.02
C THR A 98 6.81 -7.96 -8.60
N SER A 99 7.80 -8.84 -8.80
CA SER A 99 9.05 -8.52 -9.51
C SER A 99 8.93 -8.91 -10.98
N THR A 100 9.44 -8.04 -11.87
CA THR A 100 9.55 -8.33 -13.32
C THR A 100 10.93 -8.78 -13.76
N SER A 101 11.94 -8.71 -12.88
CA SER A 101 13.34 -8.98 -13.21
C SER A 101 13.94 -10.19 -12.51
N GLY A 102 13.30 -10.72 -11.45
CA GLY A 102 13.77 -11.89 -10.72
C GLY A 102 12.99 -13.16 -11.09
N LYS A 103 13.61 -14.10 -11.81
CA LYS A 103 13.18 -15.50 -11.70
C LYS A 103 13.60 -16.01 -10.32
N PRO A 104 12.74 -16.73 -9.56
CA PRO A 104 13.19 -17.40 -8.35
C PRO A 104 14.37 -18.31 -8.71
N LYS A 105 15.52 -18.07 -8.08
CA LYS A 105 16.67 -18.96 -8.23
C LYS A 105 16.33 -20.25 -7.45
N PRO A 106 16.43 -21.44 -8.07
CA PRO A 106 16.16 -22.71 -7.39
C PRO A 106 17.09 -22.92 -6.19
#